data_AF-A0A2N4YBI6-F1
#
_entry.id   AF-A0A2N4YBI6-F1
#
_cell.length_a   1.000
_cell.length_b   1.000
_cell.length_c   1.000
_cell.angle_alpha   90.00
_cell.angle_beta   90.00
_cell.angle_gamma   90.00
#
_symmetry.space_group_name_H-M   'P 1'
#
loop_
_entity.id
_entity.type
_entity.pdbx_description
1 polymer ?
#
loop_
_entity_poly.entity_id
_entity_poly.type
_entity_poly.pdbx_seq_one_letter_code
_entity_poly.pdbx_strand_id
1 'polypeptide(L)'
;MDDRPSFLGTYLTPIAPLFMRDDLVEVAINPDGKVWIERKGATHMERAAHLSIGQVLSNNLGQAIASAVGVQFSEKKPTVSGKIVWGDMAIRAQVVAPPIVEGGMAITLRPFKVAADQLIEPRLLHGSLVDLDARRRERAGEAMKLAEAGQVVDAMRLCVDERMNVLISGGTSTGKTTFARSLLSMVDPGERILTIEDAYELFPRQENAVALKACQSARKTDPLSASKIDPSLRRRDQGLSRRN
;
A
#
# COMPACT_ATOMS: atom_id res chain seq x y z
N MET A 1 -31.85 21.56 2.93
CA MET A 1 -31.21 20.27 3.27
C MET A 1 -30.09 20.61 4.23
N ASP A 2 -30.01 19.89 5.35
CA ASP A 2 -29.21 20.24 6.54
C ASP A 2 -27.72 20.42 6.17
N ASP A 3 -27.24 21.66 6.18
CA ASP A 3 -25.87 22.08 5.79
C ASP A 3 -24.84 21.81 6.91
N ARG A 4 -25.16 20.89 7.83
CA ARG A 4 -24.25 20.46 8.88
C ARG A 4 -23.34 19.39 8.28
N PRO A 5 -22.00 19.54 8.36
CA PRO A 5 -21.09 18.53 7.88
C PRO A 5 -21.39 17.21 8.60
N SER A 6 -21.53 16.14 7.84
CA SER A 6 -21.63 14.79 8.41
C SER A 6 -20.41 14.55 9.30
N PHE A 7 -20.55 13.70 10.33
CA PHE A 7 -19.46 13.38 11.25
C PHE A 7 -18.17 12.97 10.50
N LEU A 8 -18.32 12.24 9.38
CA LEU A 8 -17.24 11.91 8.44
C LEU A 8 -16.67 13.15 7.72
N GLY A 9 -17.53 14.04 7.22
CA GLY A 9 -17.13 15.25 6.51
C GLY A 9 -16.21 16.15 7.36
N THR A 10 -16.51 16.30 8.65
CA THR A 10 -15.68 17.08 9.58
C THR A 10 -14.23 16.58 9.60
N TYR A 11 -14.01 15.26 9.70
CA TYR A 11 -12.66 14.69 9.75
C TYR A 11 -11.95 14.62 8.39
N LEU A 12 -12.70 14.70 7.29
CA LEU A 12 -12.12 14.83 5.94
C LEU A 12 -11.68 16.27 5.62
N THR A 13 -12.18 17.28 6.32
CA THR A 13 -11.87 18.70 6.07
C THR A 13 -10.37 19.01 5.92
N PRO A 14 -9.45 18.49 6.78
CA PRO A 14 -8.03 18.80 6.65
C PRO A 14 -7.38 18.26 5.37
N ILE A 15 -7.93 17.19 4.80
CA ILE A 15 -7.42 16.55 3.59
C ILE A 15 -8.26 16.88 2.34
N ALA A 16 -9.42 17.53 2.52
CA ALA A 16 -10.33 17.93 1.46
C ALA A 16 -9.67 18.70 0.31
N PRO A 17 -8.74 19.65 0.55
CA PRO A 17 -8.04 20.34 -0.55
C PRO A 17 -7.27 19.41 -1.48
N LEU A 18 -6.80 18.25 -1.00
CA LEU A 18 -6.12 17.27 -1.84
C LEU A 18 -7.08 16.62 -2.85
N PHE A 19 -8.32 16.33 -2.44
CA PHE A 19 -9.33 15.72 -3.30
C PHE A 19 -9.77 16.61 -4.47
N MET A 20 -9.60 17.92 -4.33
CA MET A 20 -9.90 18.91 -5.37
C MET A 20 -8.88 18.95 -6.51
N ARG A 21 -7.70 18.35 -6.33
CA ARG A 21 -6.69 18.31 -7.39
C ARG A 21 -7.09 17.32 -8.46
N ASP A 22 -7.01 17.64 -9.75
CA ASP A 22 -7.37 16.71 -10.84
C ASP A 22 -6.39 15.54 -11.02
N ASP A 23 -5.13 15.74 -10.65
CA ASP A 23 -4.04 14.77 -10.78
C ASP A 23 -3.97 13.75 -9.64
N LEU A 24 -4.66 13.96 -8.52
CA LEU A 24 -4.66 13.04 -7.38
C LEU A 24 -5.18 11.65 -7.77
N VAL A 25 -4.42 10.61 -7.41
CA VAL A 25 -4.79 9.20 -7.52
C VAL A 25 -5.16 8.65 -6.15
N GLU A 26 -4.34 8.91 -5.14
CA GLU A 26 -4.48 8.31 -3.81
C GLU A 26 -3.91 9.24 -2.73
N VAL A 27 -4.54 9.25 -1.55
CA VAL A 27 -4.01 9.85 -0.33
C VAL A 27 -3.74 8.74 0.67
N ALA A 28 -2.56 8.72 1.26
CA ALA A 28 -2.23 7.82 2.35
C ALA A 28 -1.80 8.59 3.61
N ILE A 29 -2.31 8.16 4.75
CA ILE A 29 -1.96 8.65 6.07
C ILE A 29 -1.26 7.51 6.79
N ASN A 30 0.01 7.70 7.14
CA ASN A 30 0.78 6.70 7.85
C ASN A 30 0.54 6.82 9.37
N PRO A 31 0.82 5.76 10.15
CA PRO A 31 0.64 5.79 11.61
C PRO A 31 1.43 6.88 12.36
N ASP A 32 2.53 7.37 11.75
CA ASP A 32 3.33 8.50 12.24
C ASP A 32 2.70 9.88 11.96
N GLY A 33 1.52 9.90 11.33
CA GLY A 33 0.74 11.07 10.99
C GLY A 33 1.23 11.82 9.75
N LYS A 34 2.23 11.32 9.02
CA LYS A 34 2.62 11.90 7.74
C LYS A 34 1.58 11.56 6.67
N VAL A 35 1.29 12.55 5.82
CA VAL A 35 0.39 12.39 4.68
C VAL A 35 1.18 12.33 3.38
N TRP A 36 0.82 11.37 2.55
CA TRP A 36 1.42 11.08 1.25
C TRP A 36 0.36 11.14 0.16
N ILE A 37 0.74 11.63 -1.01
CA ILE A 37 -0.14 11.71 -2.18
C ILE A 37 0.48 10.98 -3.37
N GLU A 38 -0.33 10.19 -4.07
CA GLU A 38 0.00 9.67 -5.39
C GLU A 38 -0.65 10.55 -6.46
N ARG A 39 0.13 10.93 -7.48
CA ARG A 39 -0.33 11.76 -8.59
C ARG A 39 -0.19 11.00 -9.90
N LYS A 40 -1.07 11.28 -10.86
CA LYS A 40 -1.02 10.70 -12.21
C LYS A 40 0.36 10.95 -12.83
N GLY A 41 1.04 9.87 -13.23
CA GLY A 41 2.35 9.94 -13.88
C GLY A 41 3.55 10.14 -12.93
N ALA A 42 3.34 10.27 -11.62
CA ALA A 42 4.45 10.35 -10.67
C ALA A 42 5.11 8.98 -10.48
N THR A 43 6.45 8.97 -10.39
CA THR A 43 7.22 7.73 -10.16
C THR A 43 7.00 7.18 -8.75
N HIS A 44 6.81 8.06 -7.77
CA HIS A 44 6.66 7.77 -6.34
C HIS A 44 5.59 8.65 -5.70
N MET A 45 5.13 8.26 -4.52
CA MET A 45 4.27 9.13 -3.71
C MET A 45 5.09 10.30 -3.14
N GLU A 46 4.43 11.44 -3.00
CA GLU A 46 5.06 12.65 -2.47
C GLU A 46 4.48 12.99 -1.10
N ARG A 47 5.34 13.50 -0.22
CA ARG A 47 4.91 13.94 1.11
C ARG A 47 4.19 15.28 1.02
N ALA A 48 2.99 15.36 1.56
CA ALA A 48 2.28 16.62 1.73
C ALA A 48 2.87 17.38 2.94
N ALA A 49 3.98 18.09 2.73
CA ALA A 49 4.81 18.64 3.80
C ALA A 49 4.08 19.57 4.79
N HIS A 50 3.02 20.26 4.35
CA HIS A 50 2.21 21.18 5.16
C HIS A 50 1.07 20.49 5.93
N LEU A 51 0.90 19.18 5.77
CA LEU A 51 -0.25 18.44 6.28
C LEU A 51 0.22 17.26 7.13
N SER A 52 -0.30 17.20 8.35
CA SER A 52 -0.12 16.06 9.24
C SER A 52 -1.45 15.72 9.91
N ILE A 53 -1.72 14.42 10.01
CA ILE A 53 -2.90 13.88 10.65
C ILE A 53 -2.44 13.09 11.87
N GLY A 54 -2.37 13.75 13.02
CA GLY A 54 -1.91 13.12 14.26
C GLY A 54 -2.81 11.96 14.71
N GLN A 55 -2.32 11.19 15.68
CA GLN A 55 -2.95 9.95 16.16
C GLN A 55 -4.45 10.12 16.47
N VAL A 56 -4.83 11.13 17.25
CA VAL A 56 -6.24 11.40 17.62
C VAL A 56 -7.11 11.59 16.38
N LEU A 57 -6.66 12.43 15.45
CA LEU A 57 -7.41 12.72 14.23
C LEU A 57 -7.49 11.52 13.30
N SER A 58 -6.39 10.76 13.15
CA SER A 58 -6.38 9.51 12.38
C SER A 58 -7.35 8.47 12.95
N ASN A 59 -7.43 8.35 14.29
CA ASN A 59 -8.34 7.43 14.95
C ASN A 59 -9.79 7.85 14.73
N ASN A 60 -10.10 9.13 14.89
CA ASN A 60 -11.45 9.65 14.68
C ASN A 60 -11.90 9.50 13.22
N LEU A 61 -11.01 9.82 12.27
CA LEU A 61 -11.27 9.62 10.84
C LEU A 61 -11.48 8.14 10.52
N GLY A 62 -10.62 7.25 11.01
CA GLY A 62 -10.75 5.81 10.80
C GLY A 62 -12.07 5.27 11.35
N GLN A 63 -12.47 5.67 12.56
CA GLN A 63 -13.76 5.30 13.16
C GLN A 63 -14.95 5.83 12.36
N ALA A 64 -14.88 7.07 11.88
CA ALA A 64 -15.91 7.65 11.01
C ALA A 64 -16.03 6.89 9.68
N ILE A 65 -14.90 6.50 9.08
CA ILE A 65 -14.87 5.65 7.87
C ILE A 65 -15.51 4.29 8.17
N ALA A 66 -15.13 3.63 9.26
CA ALA A 66 -15.68 2.34 9.66
C ALA A 66 -17.21 2.40 9.80
N SER A 67 -17.70 3.41 10.52
CA SER A 67 -19.13 3.66 10.68
C SER A 67 -19.83 3.90 9.34
N ALA A 68 -19.26 4.70 8.45
CA ALA A 68 -19.83 4.96 7.12
C ALA A 68 -19.87 3.70 6.22
N VAL A 69 -18.91 2.79 6.38
CA VAL A 69 -18.88 1.49 5.67
C VAL A 69 -19.79 0.45 6.35
N GLY A 70 -20.26 0.70 7.57
CA GLY A 70 -21.07 -0.25 8.35
C GLY A 70 -20.23 -1.35 9.03
N VAL A 71 -18.95 -1.07 9.30
CA VAL A 71 -18.03 -1.98 9.99
C VAL A 71 -17.65 -1.37 11.34
N GLN A 72 -17.52 -2.21 12.37
CA GLN A 72 -17.01 -1.81 13.67
C GLN A 72 -15.61 -2.41 13.87
N PHE A 73 -14.65 -1.59 14.30
CA PHE A 73 -13.35 -2.10 14.71
C PHE A 73 -13.49 -2.99 15.94
N SER A 74 -12.73 -4.08 15.93
CA SER A 74 -12.50 -4.90 17.12
C SER A 74 -11.07 -5.43 17.06
N GLU A 75 -10.54 -5.93 18.17
CA GLU A 75 -9.24 -6.61 18.18
C GLU A 75 -9.18 -7.78 17.18
N LYS A 76 -10.33 -8.40 16.89
CA LYS A 76 -10.48 -9.49 15.91
C LYS A 76 -10.74 -9.01 14.48
N LYS A 77 -11.00 -7.71 14.27
CA LYS A 77 -11.22 -7.09 12.95
C LYS A 77 -10.62 -5.68 12.95
N PRO A 78 -9.28 -5.55 12.89
CA PRO A 78 -8.60 -4.26 13.00
C PRO A 78 -8.50 -3.54 11.65
N THR A 79 -9.22 -4.01 10.63
CA THR A 79 -9.12 -3.48 9.26
C THR A 79 -10.49 -3.19 8.69
N VAL A 80 -10.60 -2.11 7.95
CA VAL A 80 -11.78 -1.74 7.15
C VAL A 80 -11.35 -1.62 5.70
N SER A 81 -12.15 -2.16 4.79
CA SER A 81 -12.03 -1.95 3.34
C SER A 81 -13.44 -1.71 2.82
N GLY A 82 -13.67 -0.58 2.17
CA GLY A 82 -15.01 -0.21 1.72
C GLY A 82 -15.07 1.07 0.91
N LYS A 83 -16.29 1.51 0.60
CA LYS A 83 -16.57 2.76 -0.10
C LYS A 83 -17.27 3.72 0.85
N ILE A 84 -16.78 4.94 0.93
CA ILE A 84 -17.44 6.07 1.58
C ILE A 84 -17.85 7.09 0.52
N VAL A 85 -18.73 8.02 0.91
CA VAL A 85 -19.18 9.12 0.05
C VAL A 85 -18.94 10.43 0.79
N TRP A 86 -18.35 11.41 0.10
CA TRP A 86 -18.13 12.77 0.59
C TRP A 86 -18.60 13.77 -0.46
N GLY A 87 -19.68 14.50 -0.16
CA GLY A 87 -20.44 15.21 -1.20
C GLY A 87 -20.95 14.20 -2.24
N ASP A 88 -20.69 14.45 -3.52
CA ASP A 88 -20.97 13.50 -4.61
C ASP A 88 -19.79 12.57 -4.93
N MET A 89 -18.66 12.74 -4.23
CA MET A 89 -17.45 11.97 -4.49
C MET A 89 -17.50 10.62 -3.78
N ALA A 90 -17.44 9.54 -4.56
CA ALA A 90 -17.16 8.21 -4.05
C ALA A 90 -15.66 8.07 -3.73
N ILE A 91 -15.33 7.55 -2.55
CA ILE A 91 -13.93 7.31 -2.14
C ILE A 91 -13.81 5.87 -1.67
N ARG A 92 -12.87 5.11 -2.25
CA ARG A 92 -12.46 3.81 -1.68
C ARG A 92 -11.58 4.10 -0.49
N ALA A 93 -11.95 3.55 0.66
CA ALA A 93 -11.23 3.73 1.91
C ALA A 93 -10.70 2.40 2.43
N GLN A 94 -9.47 2.44 2.92
CA GLN A 94 -8.86 1.37 3.70
C GLN A 94 -8.33 1.94 4.99
N VAL A 95 -8.58 1.24 6.08
CA VAL A 95 -8.10 1.61 7.40
C VAL A 95 -7.50 0.39 8.05
N VAL A 96 -6.30 0.54 8.61
CA VAL A 96 -5.67 -0.44 9.48
C VAL A 96 -5.49 0.22 10.84
N ALA A 97 -6.06 -0.39 11.87
CA ALA A 97 -6.07 0.10 13.23
C ALA A 97 -5.11 -0.70 14.13
N PRO A 98 -4.74 -0.15 15.29
CA PRO A 98 -4.15 -0.94 16.36
C PRO A 98 -5.00 -2.18 16.70
N PRO A 99 -4.40 -3.33 17.04
CA PRO A 99 -2.97 -3.53 17.31
C PRO A 99 -2.12 -3.95 16.08
N ILE A 100 -2.67 -3.91 14.85
CA ILE A 100 -1.90 -4.29 13.64
C ILE A 100 -0.85 -3.23 13.30
N VAL A 101 -1.15 -1.95 13.55
CA VAL A 101 -0.19 -0.85 13.42
C VAL A 101 0.07 -0.22 14.79
N GLU A 102 1.27 0.31 15.00
CA GLU A 102 1.61 1.12 16.17
C GLU A 102 1.44 2.62 15.88
N GLY A 103 0.89 3.36 16.83
CA GLY A 103 0.62 4.81 16.70
C GLY A 103 -0.81 5.11 16.24
N GLY A 104 -0.95 5.94 15.20
CA GLY A 104 -2.22 6.24 14.54
C GLY A 104 -2.72 5.12 13.64
N MET A 105 -3.97 5.24 13.16
CA MET A 105 -4.46 4.34 12.13
C MET A 105 -3.77 4.62 10.79
N ALA A 106 -3.34 3.58 10.07
CA ALA A 106 -2.92 3.73 8.68
C ALA A 106 -4.17 3.82 7.80
N ILE A 107 -4.30 4.89 7.03
CA ILE A 107 -5.50 5.14 6.20
C ILE A 107 -5.06 5.35 4.76
N THR A 108 -5.76 4.73 3.82
CA THR A 108 -5.58 4.95 2.38
C THR A 108 -6.92 5.31 1.76
N LEU A 109 -6.97 6.43 1.04
CA LEU A 109 -8.17 7.01 0.44
C LEU A 109 -7.93 7.21 -1.05
N ARG A 110 -8.69 6.50 -1.86
CA ARG A 110 -8.63 6.56 -3.31
C ARG A 110 -9.94 7.14 -3.85
N PRO A 111 -9.98 8.44 -4.19
CA PRO A 111 -11.17 9.04 -4.76
C PRO A 111 -11.47 8.46 -6.15
N PHE A 112 -12.73 8.17 -6.42
CA PHE A 112 -13.21 7.85 -7.76
C PHE A 112 -13.56 9.15 -8.46
N LYS A 113 -12.61 9.66 -9.24
CA LYS A 113 -12.90 10.73 -10.19
C LYS A 113 -13.55 10.09 -11.41
N VAL A 114 -14.87 10.20 -11.49
CA VAL A 114 -15.63 9.75 -12.64
C VAL A 114 -15.19 10.61 -13.83
N ALA A 115 -14.38 10.03 -14.72
CA ALA A 115 -14.33 10.50 -16.10
C ALA A 115 -15.64 10.02 -16.73
N ALA A 116 -16.67 10.84 -16.64
CA ALA A 116 -18.00 10.51 -17.14
C ALA A 116 -17.90 10.08 -18.60
N ASP A 117 -18.37 8.86 -18.90
CA ASP A 117 -18.82 8.38 -20.21
C ASP A 117 -17.89 8.60 -21.42
N GLN A 118 -16.62 8.89 -21.20
CA GLN A 118 -15.64 9.05 -22.27
C GLN A 118 -15.21 7.68 -22.76
N LEU A 119 -15.55 7.38 -24.01
CA LEU A 119 -15.02 6.22 -24.72
C LEU A 119 -13.49 6.37 -24.75
N ILE A 120 -12.79 5.52 -24.00
CA ILE A 120 -11.34 5.48 -24.04
C ILE A 120 -10.96 4.75 -25.32
N GLU A 121 -10.21 5.40 -26.22
CA GLU A 121 -9.50 4.70 -27.29
C GLU A 121 -8.36 3.89 -26.67
N PRO A 122 -8.45 2.54 -26.62
CA PRO A 122 -7.39 1.74 -26.03
C PRO A 122 -6.15 1.86 -26.91
N ARG A 123 -5.05 2.37 -26.33
CA ARG A 123 -3.74 2.41 -26.98
C ARG A 123 -2.81 1.44 -26.29
N LEU A 124 -1.97 0.77 -27.08
CA LEU A 124 -0.89 -0.04 -26.54
C LEU A 124 0.11 0.88 -25.84
N LEU A 125 0.36 0.64 -24.55
CA LEU A 125 1.28 1.44 -23.74
C LEU A 125 2.68 1.55 -24.36
N HIS A 126 3.09 0.52 -25.12
CA HIS A 126 4.40 0.43 -25.75
C HIS A 126 4.32 0.34 -27.29
N GLY A 127 3.18 0.66 -27.90
CA GLY A 127 2.99 0.57 -29.35
C GLY A 127 2.91 -0.87 -29.91
N SER A 128 3.27 -1.88 -29.13
CA SER A 128 3.17 -3.31 -29.50
C SER A 128 2.60 -4.15 -28.36
N LEU A 129 2.18 -5.37 -28.68
CA LEU A 129 1.95 -6.40 -27.67
C LEU A 129 3.30 -6.78 -27.04
N VAL A 130 3.31 -6.97 -25.74
CA VAL A 130 4.50 -7.33 -24.96
C VAL A 130 4.20 -8.62 -24.21
N ASP A 131 5.02 -9.65 -24.43
CA ASP A 131 5.00 -10.86 -23.61
C ASP A 131 5.73 -10.59 -22.28
N LEU A 132 4.95 -10.37 -21.23
CA LEU A 132 5.48 -10.10 -19.89
C LEU A 132 6.16 -11.33 -19.28
N ASP A 133 5.74 -12.54 -19.64
CA ASP A 133 6.30 -13.77 -19.07
C ASP A 133 7.63 -14.14 -19.73
N ALA A 134 7.80 -13.85 -21.02
CA ALA A 134 9.10 -13.90 -21.66
C ALA A 134 10.09 -12.93 -21.00
N ARG A 135 9.70 -11.66 -20.81
CA ARG A 135 10.55 -10.65 -20.15
C ARG A 135 10.91 -11.03 -18.71
N ARG A 136 9.97 -11.59 -17.96
CA ARG A 136 10.24 -12.08 -16.59
C ARG A 136 11.27 -13.20 -16.58
N ARG A 137 11.16 -14.18 -17.48
CA ARG A 137 12.13 -15.28 -17.59
C ARG A 137 13.51 -14.80 -17.99
N GLU A 138 13.60 -13.87 -18.94
CA GLU A 138 14.87 -13.27 -19.37
C GLU A 138 15.59 -12.60 -18.21
N ARG A 139 14.89 -11.71 -17.49
CA ARG A 139 15.43 -10.99 -16.32
C ARG A 139 15.86 -11.93 -15.20
N ALA A 140 15.05 -12.94 -14.90
CA ALA A 140 15.39 -13.95 -13.90
C ALA A 140 16.66 -14.73 -14.32
N GLY A 141 16.80 -15.05 -15.61
CA GLY A 141 17.99 -15.70 -16.15
C GLY A 141 19.25 -14.83 -16.05
N GLU A 142 19.14 -13.52 -16.24
CA GLU A 142 20.24 -12.57 -16.05
C GLU A 142 20.69 -12.50 -14.58
N ALA A 143 19.74 -12.41 -13.65
CA ALA A 143 20.04 -12.44 -12.21
C ALA A 143 20.71 -13.77 -11.79
N MET A 144 20.27 -14.90 -12.34
CA MET A 144 20.90 -16.21 -12.10
C MET A 144 22.34 -16.26 -12.61
N LYS A 145 22.62 -15.77 -13.82
CA LYS A 145 23.98 -15.72 -14.38
C LYS A 145 24.93 -14.92 -13.51
N LEU A 146 24.49 -13.75 -13.03
CA LEU A 146 25.28 -12.93 -12.10
C LEU A 146 25.56 -13.69 -10.79
N ALA A 147 24.56 -14.37 -10.24
CA ALA A 147 24.73 -15.16 -9.02
C ALA A 147 25.71 -16.34 -9.20
N GLU A 148 25.61 -17.08 -10.32
CA GLU A 148 26.50 -18.20 -10.67
C GLU A 148 27.95 -17.74 -10.91
N ALA A 149 28.14 -16.52 -11.43
CA ALA A 149 29.45 -15.88 -11.58
C ALA A 149 30.03 -15.34 -10.25
N GLY A 150 29.32 -15.50 -9.12
CA GLY A 150 29.73 -14.98 -7.82
C GLY A 150 29.43 -13.49 -7.60
N GLN A 151 28.77 -12.82 -8.55
CA GLN A 151 28.37 -11.40 -8.49
C GLN A 151 27.03 -11.23 -7.77
N VAL A 152 26.95 -11.75 -6.53
CA VAL A 152 25.69 -11.83 -5.77
C VAL A 152 25.07 -10.45 -5.51
N VAL A 153 25.89 -9.43 -5.23
CA VAL A 153 25.40 -8.06 -4.98
C VAL A 153 24.76 -7.45 -6.23
N ASP A 154 25.33 -7.71 -7.40
CA ASP A 154 24.78 -7.22 -8.68
C ASP A 154 23.48 -7.96 -9.01
N ALA A 155 23.43 -9.27 -8.77
CA ALA A 155 22.20 -10.06 -8.90
C ALA A 155 21.08 -9.54 -7.97
N MET A 156 21.42 -9.22 -6.72
CA MET A 156 20.48 -8.63 -5.76
C MET A 156 19.96 -7.27 -6.23
N ARG A 157 20.86 -6.41 -6.72
CA ARG A 157 20.48 -5.08 -7.24
C ARG A 157 19.57 -5.20 -8.45
N LEU A 158 19.89 -6.07 -9.40
CA LEU A 158 19.04 -6.34 -10.56
C LEU A 158 17.64 -6.83 -10.14
N CYS A 159 17.55 -7.73 -9.15
CA CYS A 159 16.26 -8.16 -8.60
C CYS A 159 15.42 -6.99 -8.08
N VAL A 160 16.06 -6.01 -7.42
CA VAL A 160 15.39 -4.83 -6.87
C VAL A 160 14.98 -3.85 -7.96
N ASP A 161 15.91 -3.49 -8.86
CA ASP A 161 15.68 -2.52 -9.93
C ASP A 161 14.58 -3.01 -10.89
N GLU A 162 14.55 -4.31 -11.15
CA GLU A 162 13.53 -4.94 -12.00
C GLU A 162 12.26 -5.36 -11.25
N ARG A 163 12.15 -5.00 -9.96
CA ARG A 163 10.97 -5.25 -9.10
C ARG A 163 10.54 -6.71 -9.12
N MET A 164 11.51 -7.61 -9.04
CA MET A 164 11.27 -9.05 -9.06
C MET A 164 10.63 -9.51 -7.75
N ASN A 165 9.77 -10.52 -7.84
CA ASN A 165 9.27 -11.22 -6.66
C ASN A 165 10.37 -12.15 -6.14
N VAL A 166 10.95 -11.81 -5.00
CA VAL A 166 12.04 -12.58 -4.38
C VAL A 166 11.52 -13.38 -3.18
N LEU A 167 11.79 -14.69 -3.17
CA LEU A 167 11.57 -15.56 -2.02
C LEU A 167 12.92 -15.88 -1.36
N ILE A 168 13.07 -15.54 -0.09
CA ILE A 168 14.28 -15.86 0.69
C ILE A 168 13.98 -17.09 1.56
N SER A 169 14.65 -18.20 1.26
CA SER A 169 14.50 -19.48 1.96
C SER A 169 15.79 -19.90 2.66
N GLY A 170 15.67 -20.65 3.76
CA GLY A 170 16.80 -21.14 4.56
C GLY A 170 16.37 -21.56 5.97
N GLY A 171 17.20 -22.35 6.65
CA GLY A 171 16.95 -22.82 8.01
C GLY A 171 16.78 -21.69 9.04
N THR A 172 16.38 -22.01 10.26
CA THR A 172 16.31 -21.03 11.36
C THR A 172 17.70 -20.42 11.59
N SER A 173 17.76 -19.11 11.85
CA SER A 173 19.01 -18.38 12.13
C SER A 173 20.05 -18.36 11.00
N THR A 174 19.69 -18.64 9.75
CA THR A 174 20.61 -18.55 8.59
C THR A 174 20.72 -17.14 7.99
N GLY A 175 20.26 -16.10 8.68
CA GLY A 175 20.39 -14.71 8.20
C GLY A 175 19.36 -14.27 7.15
N LYS A 176 18.23 -14.97 6.99
CA LYS A 176 17.16 -14.57 6.03
C LYS A 176 16.69 -13.14 6.22
N THR A 177 16.39 -12.74 7.46
CA THR A 177 15.96 -11.37 7.78
C THR A 177 17.05 -10.37 7.44
N THR A 178 18.32 -10.70 7.70
CA THR A 178 19.48 -9.87 7.31
C THR A 178 19.55 -9.69 5.79
N PHE A 179 19.35 -10.75 5.02
CA PHE A 179 19.32 -10.69 3.56
C PHE A 179 18.15 -9.82 3.06
N ALA A 180 16.95 -9.98 3.64
CA ALA A 180 15.79 -9.18 3.32
C ALA A 180 16.03 -7.68 3.58
N ARG A 181 16.63 -7.34 4.74
CA ARG A 181 17.03 -5.97 5.08
C ARG A 181 18.03 -5.40 4.07
N SER A 182 18.97 -6.23 3.60
CA SER A 182 19.93 -5.82 2.57
C SER A 182 19.24 -5.47 1.26
N LEU A 183 18.29 -6.29 0.78
CA LEU A 183 17.49 -5.95 -0.40
C LEU A 183 16.69 -4.67 -0.20
N LEU A 184 16.00 -4.51 0.95
CA LEU A 184 15.22 -3.32 1.26
C LEU A 184 16.07 -2.04 1.26
N SER A 185 17.35 -2.13 1.66
CA SER A 185 18.28 -1.01 1.62
C SER A 185 18.72 -0.58 0.22
N MET A 186 18.51 -1.44 -0.79
CA MET A 186 18.78 -1.14 -2.19
C MET A 186 17.56 -0.52 -2.90
N VAL A 187 16.37 -0.65 -2.31
CA VAL A 187 15.13 -0.10 -2.87
C VAL A 187 15.17 1.44 -2.83
N ASP A 188 14.71 2.08 -3.92
CA ASP A 188 14.64 3.53 -4.03
C ASP A 188 14.00 4.18 -2.78
N PRO A 189 14.62 5.22 -2.18
CA PRO A 189 14.12 5.90 -0.99
C PRO A 189 12.70 6.47 -1.09
N GLY A 190 12.24 6.78 -2.31
CA GLY A 190 10.90 7.27 -2.61
C GLY A 190 9.83 6.19 -2.66
N GLU A 191 10.19 4.90 -2.69
CA GLU A 191 9.19 3.84 -2.71
C GLU A 191 8.42 3.73 -1.39
N ARG A 192 7.11 3.47 -1.52
CA ARG A 192 6.26 3.17 -0.38
C ARG A 192 6.45 1.71 0.03
N ILE A 193 6.85 1.48 1.26
CA ILE A 193 7.10 0.13 1.80
C ILE A 193 6.00 -0.25 2.79
N LEU A 194 5.41 -1.43 2.58
CA LEU A 194 4.53 -2.06 3.55
C LEU A 194 5.19 -3.36 4.02
N THR A 195 5.49 -3.47 5.31
CA THR A 195 5.98 -4.73 5.90
C THR A 195 4.84 -5.43 6.65
N ILE A 196 4.89 -6.77 6.65
CA ILE A 196 3.96 -7.60 7.42
C ILE A 196 4.82 -8.62 8.17
N GLU A 197 4.86 -8.51 9.49
CA GLU A 197 5.82 -9.24 10.33
C GLU A 197 5.16 -9.71 11.63
N ASP A 198 5.60 -10.84 12.19
CA ASP A 198 5.15 -11.26 13.53
C ASP A 198 5.78 -10.39 14.64
N ALA A 199 7.02 -9.96 14.42
CA ALA A 199 7.77 -8.99 15.21
C ALA A 199 8.49 -8.02 14.27
N TYR A 200 8.60 -6.75 14.65
CA TYR A 200 9.26 -5.76 13.80
C TYR A 200 10.77 -6.03 13.73
N GLU A 201 11.26 -6.47 12.57
CA GLU A 201 12.67 -6.78 12.33
C GLU A 201 13.21 -6.15 11.04
N LEU A 202 12.37 -5.81 10.07
CA LEU A 202 12.80 -5.33 8.76
C LEU A 202 13.24 -3.87 8.75
N PHE A 203 12.58 -2.99 9.52
CA PHE A 203 12.93 -1.56 9.69
C PHE A 203 13.42 -0.88 8.38
N PRO A 204 12.55 -0.72 7.37
CA PRO A 204 12.89 -0.06 6.10
C PRO A 204 13.39 1.38 6.31
N ARG A 205 14.26 1.86 5.42
CA ARG A 205 14.84 3.22 5.49
C ARG A 205 13.98 4.29 4.82
N GLN A 206 13.05 3.86 3.96
CA GLN A 206 12.14 4.71 3.21
C GLN A 206 11.24 5.49 4.18
N GLU A 207 11.07 6.80 3.96
CA GLU A 207 10.21 7.62 4.81
C GLU A 207 8.73 7.21 4.73
N ASN A 208 8.30 6.74 3.56
CA ASN A 208 6.95 6.28 3.32
C ASN A 208 6.81 4.78 3.64
N ALA A 209 7.05 4.42 4.90
CA ALA A 209 6.94 3.04 5.36
C ALA A 209 5.79 2.86 6.35
N VAL A 210 5.09 1.73 6.24
CA VAL A 210 4.10 1.27 7.20
C VAL A 210 4.44 -0.16 7.59
N ALA A 211 4.61 -0.40 8.89
CA ALA A 211 4.87 -1.74 9.42
C ALA A 211 3.59 -2.31 10.01
N LEU A 212 3.19 -3.50 9.55
CA LEU A 212 2.01 -4.22 10.02
C LEU A 212 2.47 -5.43 10.84
N LYS A 213 1.89 -5.59 12.03
CA LYS A 213 2.04 -6.78 12.85
C LYS A 213 1.00 -7.82 12.49
N ALA A 214 1.45 -9.04 12.16
CA ALA A 214 0.57 -10.17 11.98
C ALA A 214 -0.07 -10.54 13.33
N CYS A 215 -1.41 -10.58 13.37
CA CYS A 215 -2.14 -10.93 14.59
C CYS A 215 -2.24 -12.45 14.73
N GLN A 216 -1.68 -13.01 15.81
CA GLN A 216 -1.72 -14.46 16.10
C GLN A 216 -3.08 -14.96 16.64
N SER A 217 -4.12 -14.12 16.70
CA SER A 217 -5.42 -14.52 17.29
C SER A 217 -6.25 -15.50 16.44
N ALA A 218 -5.74 -15.96 15.29
CA ALA A 218 -6.36 -17.01 14.50
C ALA A 218 -5.91 -18.41 14.95
N ARG A 219 -6.57 -18.97 15.97
CA ARG A 219 -6.69 -20.45 16.04
C ARG A 219 -7.35 -20.93 14.75
N LYS A 220 -7.00 -22.15 14.33
CA LYS A 220 -7.20 -22.86 13.04
C LYS A 220 -8.56 -22.77 12.28
N THR A 221 -9.53 -21.93 12.64
CA THR A 221 -10.85 -21.85 12.00
C THR A 221 -11.47 -20.44 11.84
N ASP A 222 -10.74 -19.32 12.00
CA ASP A 222 -11.30 -17.95 11.80
C ASP A 222 -10.23 -16.98 11.20
N PRO A 223 -10.59 -15.84 10.54
CA PRO A 223 -10.20 -15.53 9.15
C PRO A 223 -8.99 -14.58 9.00
N LEU A 224 -8.07 -14.54 9.96
CA LEU A 224 -6.94 -13.59 9.98
C LEU A 224 -5.56 -14.26 9.88
N SER A 225 -5.40 -15.20 8.96
CA SER A 225 -4.05 -15.57 8.51
C SER A 225 -3.50 -14.49 7.58
N ALA A 226 -2.18 -14.44 7.40
CA ALA A 226 -1.47 -13.52 6.48
C ALA A 226 -2.02 -13.50 5.02
N SER A 227 -2.92 -14.42 4.69
CA SER A 227 -3.66 -14.53 3.44
C SER A 227 -4.78 -13.48 3.20
N LYS A 228 -5.19 -12.67 4.20
CA LYS A 228 -6.32 -11.71 4.06
C LYS A 228 -6.02 -10.24 4.40
N ILE A 229 -4.75 -9.81 4.43
CA ILE A 229 -4.47 -8.37 4.25
C ILE A 229 -4.79 -8.05 2.79
N ASP A 230 -5.79 -7.19 2.57
CA ASP A 230 -6.33 -6.85 1.24
C ASP A 230 -5.17 -6.59 0.26
N PRO A 231 -5.07 -7.34 -0.85
CA PRO A 231 -4.02 -7.13 -1.86
C PRO A 231 -3.96 -5.71 -2.42
N SER A 232 -4.98 -4.88 -2.21
CA SER A 232 -4.94 -3.47 -2.58
C SER A 232 -4.19 -2.56 -1.59
N LEU A 233 -3.88 -3.03 -0.37
CA LEU A 233 -2.81 -2.46 0.46
C LEU A 233 -1.42 -2.77 -0.13
N ARG A 234 -1.34 -3.83 -0.96
CA ARG A 234 -0.13 -4.32 -1.60
C ARG A 234 -0.17 -4.08 -3.11
N ARG A 235 -0.26 -2.87 -3.68
CA ARG A 235 -0.05 -2.77 -5.15
C ARG A 235 0.19 -1.37 -5.73
N ARG A 236 1.41 -1.19 -6.27
CA ARG A 236 1.60 -1.04 -7.74
C ARG A 236 1.85 -2.42 -8.33
N ASP A 237 0.83 -3.06 -8.92
CA ASP A 237 1.03 -4.14 -9.91
C ASP A 237 0.07 -3.82 -11.04
N GLN A 238 0.65 -3.48 -12.19
CA GLN A 238 0.00 -3.74 -13.46
C GLN A 238 0.06 -5.24 -13.69
N GLY A 239 -1.03 -5.93 -13.37
CA GLY A 239 -1.14 -7.37 -13.56
C GLY A 239 -2.57 -7.81 -13.34
N LEU A 240 -3.34 -7.83 -14.44
CA LEU A 240 -4.65 -8.45 -14.50
C LEU A 240 -4.54 -9.90 -14.00
N SER A 241 -5.17 -10.18 -12.86
CA SER A 241 -5.48 -11.54 -12.46
C SER A 241 -6.73 -11.96 -13.23
N ARG A 242 -6.56 -12.80 -14.26
CA ARG A 242 -7.66 -13.61 -14.78
C ARG A 242 -7.86 -14.77 -13.81
N ARG A 243 -9.04 -14.83 -13.19
CA ARG A 243 -9.58 -16.07 -12.65
C ARG A 243 -10.22 -16.83 -13.82
N ASN A 244 -9.86 -18.10 -13.97
CA ASN A 244 -10.79 -19.08 -14.54
C ASN A 244 -11.88 -19.36 -13.52
#